data_AF-A0A662YK82-F1
#
_entry.id   AF-A0A662YK82-F1
#
_cell.length_a   1.000
_cell.length_b   1.000
_cell.length_c   1.000
_cell.angle_alpha   90.00
_cell.angle_beta   90.00
_cell.angle_gamma   90.00
#
_symmetry.space_group_name_H-M   'P 1'
#
loop_
_entity.id
_entity.type
_entity.pdbx_description
1 polymer ?
#
loop_
_entity_poly.entity_id
_entity_poly.type
_entity_poly.pdbx_seq_one_letter_code
_entity_poly.pdbx_strand_id
1 'polypeptide(L)'
;FRRDKTFAIDAVYDESAKSYLPPDYVMEIGKFTISGMPATEKDAEVPKIRVNVQQDMNGVFSVSSSQLMQEIKEEETAEKEAEGDEAKEGEEKKEKTPEPKKKRFRKVELKVQAEVGGLSAADVATATEQELKMAQQDRVIEETFNKRNELESFVYEMRNQISDKLAGFITSAEKGSLEEKLLETEDWLYTDEGFDSTKSVYQSKLDALRKLSAPVEFRLTESTERSVAQAELTAVLEEYKRMVNSGDDAYSHWTEEEKTKLRKACVDAEAWLFDGLSKQADLQITDAPAITSALIRNKVVAVRAVALPITTKPKPLPKVEVPAAAEPAETDSAAADEKEAEKMDLD
;
A
#
# COMPACT_ATOMS: atom_id res chain seq x y z
N PHE A 1 31.98 13.52 36.28
CA PHE A 1 33.43 13.23 36.33
C PHE A 1 34.23 14.48 35.98
N ARG A 2 35.43 14.68 36.55
CA ARG A 2 36.40 15.69 36.07
C ARG A 2 37.58 14.93 35.46
N ARG A 3 37.66 14.89 34.13
CA ARG A 3 38.66 14.14 33.37
C ARG A 3 38.98 14.89 32.08
N ASP A 4 40.22 14.79 31.65
CA ASP A 4 40.78 15.38 30.43
C ASP A 4 41.22 14.31 29.39
N LYS A 5 41.16 13.02 29.77
CA LYS A 5 41.56 11.86 28.96
C LYS A 5 40.50 10.76 29.02
N THR A 6 40.55 9.86 28.03
CA THR A 6 39.72 8.64 27.97
C THR A 6 39.70 7.91 29.30
N PHE A 7 38.52 7.53 29.76
CA PHE A 7 38.33 6.79 31.00
C PHE A 7 37.20 5.76 30.85
N ALA A 8 37.24 4.72 31.67
CA ALA A 8 36.20 3.70 31.74
C ALA A 8 35.35 3.86 33.00
N ILE A 9 34.09 3.46 32.92
CA ILE A 9 33.16 3.30 34.03
C ILE A 9 32.79 1.82 34.08
N ASP A 10 33.15 1.15 35.16
CA ASP A 10 32.79 -0.24 35.39
C ASP A 10 31.50 -0.28 36.22
N ALA A 11 30.49 -0.98 35.72
CA ALA A 11 29.26 -1.26 36.44
C ALA A 11 29.40 -2.66 37.07
N VAL A 12 29.35 -2.72 38.39
CA VAL A 12 29.52 -3.96 39.15
C VAL A 12 28.47 -4.04 40.25
N TYR A 13 28.06 -5.26 40.59
CA TYR A 13 27.27 -5.51 41.79
C TYR A 13 28.10 -5.20 43.05
N ASP A 14 27.44 -4.67 44.07
CA ASP A 14 28.05 -4.47 45.39
C ASP A 14 28.30 -5.84 46.08
N GLU A 15 29.30 -5.90 46.97
CA GLU A 15 29.59 -7.14 47.70
C GLU A 15 28.42 -7.64 48.55
N SER A 16 27.56 -6.73 49.04
CA SER A 16 26.35 -7.11 49.77
C SER A 16 25.34 -7.87 48.91
N ALA A 17 25.46 -7.80 47.58
CA ALA A 17 24.59 -8.52 46.65
C ALA A 17 24.94 -10.00 46.51
N LYS A 18 26.13 -10.44 46.94
CA LYS A 18 26.63 -11.82 46.77
C LYS A 18 25.68 -12.89 47.32
N SER A 19 25.01 -12.62 48.45
CA SER A 19 24.05 -13.56 49.05
C SER A 19 22.74 -13.70 48.29
N TYR A 20 22.45 -12.77 47.38
CA TYR A 20 21.22 -12.74 46.58
C TYR A 20 21.41 -13.23 45.15
N LEU A 21 22.66 -13.52 44.75
CA LEU A 21 23.01 -13.93 43.40
C LEU A 21 23.13 -15.46 43.28
N PRO A 22 22.84 -16.04 42.10
CA PRO A 22 22.97 -17.48 41.87
C PRO A 22 24.41 -17.98 42.04
N PRO A 23 24.65 -19.26 42.37
CA PRO A 23 26.00 -19.78 42.70
C PRO A 23 27.09 -19.57 41.64
N ASP A 24 26.71 -19.35 40.38
CA ASP A 24 27.61 -19.09 39.24
C ASP A 24 27.37 -17.65 38.71
N TYR A 25 27.62 -16.66 39.57
CA TYR A 25 27.40 -15.25 39.26
C TYR A 25 28.64 -14.57 38.69
N VAL A 26 28.41 -13.59 37.82
CA VAL A 26 29.42 -12.60 37.42
C VAL A 26 29.08 -11.28 38.10
N MET A 27 30.02 -10.74 38.87
CA MET A 27 29.85 -9.46 39.59
C MET A 27 29.88 -8.27 38.63
N GLU A 28 30.53 -8.40 37.49
CA GLU A 28 30.63 -7.37 36.46
C GLU A 28 29.38 -7.35 35.58
N ILE A 29 28.72 -6.20 35.52
CA ILE A 29 27.52 -5.95 34.70
C ILE A 29 27.95 -5.43 33.32
N GLY A 30 29.00 -4.62 33.27
CA GLY A 30 29.62 -4.17 32.02
C GLY A 30 30.52 -2.96 32.22
N LYS A 31 31.26 -2.63 31.16
CA LYS A 31 32.27 -1.59 31.14
C LYS A 31 31.98 -0.57 30.05
N PHE A 32 32.01 0.70 30.40
CA PHE A 32 31.66 1.80 29.51
C PHE A 32 32.85 2.74 29.33
N THR A 33 33.46 2.71 28.16
CA THR A 33 34.61 3.55 27.81
C THR A 33 34.14 4.86 27.18
N ILE A 34 34.44 5.98 27.83
CA ILE A 34 34.11 7.33 27.36
C ILE A 34 35.34 7.93 26.70
N SER A 35 35.21 8.28 25.42
CA SER A 35 36.30 8.80 24.58
C SER A 35 35.85 10.01 23.74
N GLY A 36 36.81 10.66 23.07
CA GLY A 36 36.54 11.82 22.22
C GLY A 36 36.57 13.18 22.94
N MET A 37 37.26 13.26 24.09
CA MET A 37 37.54 14.55 24.75
C MET A 37 38.48 15.39 23.87
N PRO A 38 38.20 16.69 23.67
CA PRO A 38 39.10 17.58 22.94
C PRO A 38 40.39 17.82 23.74
N ALA A 39 41.50 18.05 23.04
CA ALA A 39 42.78 18.37 23.70
C ALA A 39 42.66 19.71 24.45
N THR A 40 42.90 19.69 25.76
CA THR A 40 42.91 20.89 26.60
C THR A 40 44.32 21.50 26.64
N GLU A 41 44.43 22.83 26.66
CA GLU A 41 45.71 23.54 26.80
C GLU A 41 46.37 23.27 28.17
N LYS A 42 47.71 23.40 28.24
CA LYS A 42 48.56 22.98 29.38
C LYS A 42 48.27 23.65 30.75
N ASP A 43 47.35 24.61 30.82
CA ASP A 43 46.95 25.34 32.04
C ASP A 43 45.43 25.54 32.19
N ALA A 44 44.62 24.79 31.43
CA ALA A 44 43.16 24.88 31.49
C ALA A 44 42.58 23.94 32.59
N GLU A 45 41.55 24.41 33.30
CA GLU A 45 40.84 23.60 34.30
C GLU A 45 40.29 22.30 33.70
N VAL A 46 40.41 21.19 34.44
CA VAL A 46 39.96 19.86 34.00
C VAL A 46 38.45 19.90 33.70
N PRO A 47 38.02 19.54 32.48
CA PRO A 47 36.64 19.73 32.06
C PRO A 47 35.67 18.83 32.84
N LYS A 48 34.46 19.35 33.07
CA LYS A 48 33.39 18.62 33.76
C LYS A 48 32.59 17.80 32.75
N ILE A 49 32.59 16.49 32.94
CA ILE A 49 31.83 15.53 32.12
C ILE A 49 30.59 15.08 32.88
N ARG A 50 29.42 15.27 32.29
CA ARG A 50 28.14 14.73 32.75
C ARG A 50 27.88 13.41 32.02
N VAL A 51 27.73 12.34 32.79
CA VAL A 51 27.37 11.01 32.29
C VAL A 51 25.97 10.72 32.77
N ASN A 52 25.09 10.34 31.84
CA ASN A 52 23.74 9.91 32.15
C ASN A 52 23.71 8.38 32.17
N VAL A 53 23.22 7.84 33.28
CA VAL A 53 23.16 6.41 33.55
C VAL A 53 21.69 6.05 33.76
N GLN A 54 21.25 4.97 33.12
CA GLN A 54 19.86 4.55 33.17
C GLN A 54 19.76 3.03 33.33
N GLN A 55 18.64 2.59 33.92
CA GLN A 55 18.19 1.21 33.89
C GLN A 55 16.89 1.19 33.09
N ASP A 56 16.78 0.33 32.09
CA ASP A 56 15.58 0.23 31.27
C ASP A 56 14.47 -0.59 31.97
N MET A 57 13.29 -0.68 31.33
CA MET A 57 12.16 -1.47 31.85
C MET A 57 12.45 -2.98 31.93
N ASN A 58 13.48 -3.46 31.22
CA ASN A 58 13.91 -4.85 31.25
C ASN A 58 14.96 -5.09 32.36
N GLY A 59 15.31 -4.06 33.13
CA GLY A 59 16.29 -4.13 34.21
C GLY A 59 17.74 -4.03 33.72
N VAL A 60 18.00 -3.72 32.46
CA VAL A 60 19.34 -3.63 31.86
C VAL A 60 19.97 -2.28 32.16
N PHE A 61 21.18 -2.31 32.72
CA PHE A 61 21.97 -1.11 33.01
C PHE A 61 22.66 -0.59 31.74
N SER A 62 22.55 0.70 31.47
CA SER A 62 23.24 1.35 30.34
C SER A 62 23.67 2.78 30.63
N VAL A 63 24.70 3.23 29.92
CA VAL A 63 25.14 4.63 29.90
C VAL A 63 24.57 5.29 28.65
N SER A 64 23.57 6.16 28.81
CA SER A 64 22.76 6.67 27.69
C SER A 64 23.40 7.85 26.95
N SER A 65 24.14 8.70 27.66
CA SER A 65 24.86 9.82 27.04
C SER A 65 26.01 10.29 27.92
N SER A 66 27.03 10.85 27.28
CA SER A 66 28.15 11.51 27.94
C SER A 66 28.40 12.86 27.28
N GLN A 67 28.40 13.93 28.08
CA GLN A 67 28.52 15.31 27.61
C GLN A 67 29.62 16.04 28.38
N LEU A 68 30.55 16.64 27.63
CA LEU A 68 31.57 17.53 28.15
C LEU A 68 31.00 18.96 28.22
N MET A 69 31.12 19.59 29.39
CA MET A 69 30.70 20.97 29.63
C MET A 69 31.92 21.89 29.52
N GLN A 70 32.10 22.52 28.36
CA GLN A 70 33.15 23.53 28.13
C GLN A 70 32.66 24.90 28.60
N GLU A 71 33.39 25.53 29.51
CA GLU A 71 33.13 26.92 29.89
C GLU A 71 33.57 27.84 28.75
N ILE A 72 32.65 28.64 28.20
CA ILE A 72 33.02 29.68 27.24
C ILE A 72 33.59 30.84 28.07
N LYS A 73 34.90 31.09 27.98
CA LYS A 73 35.46 32.37 28.43
C LYS A 73 35.03 33.42 27.41
N GLU A 74 34.16 34.34 27.80
CA GLU A 74 33.90 35.56 27.02
C GLU A 74 35.19 36.39 27.02
N GLU A 75 35.99 36.29 25.96
CA GLU A 75 36.93 37.37 25.61
C GLU A 75 36.15 38.44 24.85
N GLU A 76 36.30 39.67 25.31
CA GLU A 76 35.66 40.88 24.81
C GLU A 76 35.78 41.01 23.28
N THR A 77 34.64 41.02 22.59
CA THR A 77 34.50 41.74 21.32
C THR A 77 33.55 42.92 21.52
N ALA A 78 34.09 44.08 21.16
CA ALA A 78 33.64 45.42 21.40
C ALA A 78 32.26 45.80 20.81
N GLU A 79 31.65 46.78 21.49
CA GLU A 79 30.89 47.93 20.95
C GLU A 79 29.81 47.69 19.89
N LYS A 80 28.55 47.89 20.28
CA LYS A 80 27.73 49.06 19.90
C LYS A 80 26.28 48.82 20.34
N GLU A 81 25.78 49.68 21.21
CA GLU A 81 24.44 50.27 21.06
C GLU A 81 24.36 51.48 22.01
N ALA A 82 24.42 52.65 21.37
CA ALA A 82 24.07 53.94 21.94
C ALA A 82 22.64 54.29 21.44
N GLU A 83 21.99 55.19 22.19
CA GLU A 83 20.66 55.80 22.00
C GLU A 83 19.45 54.93 22.45
N GLY A 84 18.52 55.41 23.27
CA GLY A 84 18.35 56.73 23.91
C GLY A 84 17.10 56.79 24.82
N ASP A 85 17.10 57.79 25.72
CA ASP A 85 16.00 58.58 26.32
C ASP A 85 14.76 57.91 26.97
N GLU A 86 14.13 58.39 28.07
CA GLU A 86 14.33 59.56 28.95
C GLU A 86 13.49 59.40 30.26
N ALA A 87 14.02 59.92 31.38
CA ALA A 87 13.44 60.48 32.64
C ALA A 87 12.24 59.86 33.43
N LYS A 88 12.46 59.53 34.72
CA LYS A 88 12.14 60.40 35.89
C LYS A 88 12.56 59.84 37.28
N GLU A 89 13.33 60.68 37.99
CA GLU A 89 13.53 60.95 39.43
C GLU A 89 13.22 59.95 40.57
N GLY A 90 14.16 59.85 41.53
CA GLY A 90 13.87 59.59 42.95
C GLY A 90 14.96 58.81 43.71
N GLU A 91 15.70 59.49 44.58
CA GLU A 91 16.80 59.00 45.44
C GLU A 91 16.46 57.81 46.36
N GLU A 92 17.38 56.84 46.50
CA GLU A 92 18.22 56.65 47.72
C GLU A 92 19.02 55.32 47.64
N LYS A 93 20.31 55.41 48.00
CA LYS A 93 21.28 54.30 48.04
C LYS A 93 20.87 53.23 49.06
N LYS A 94 20.71 51.99 48.60
CA LYS A 94 20.90 50.79 49.43
C LYS A 94 21.80 49.78 48.71
N GLU A 95 22.89 49.46 49.37
CA GLU A 95 24.00 48.59 49.00
C GLU A 95 23.49 47.21 48.52
N LYS A 96 23.74 46.85 47.26
CA LYS A 96 23.51 45.50 46.71
C LYS A 96 24.84 44.76 46.63
N THR A 97 24.93 43.66 47.38
CA THR A 97 25.94 42.61 47.25
C THR A 97 26.06 42.13 45.80
N PRO A 98 27.27 41.90 45.25
CA PRO A 98 27.39 41.44 43.86
C PRO A 98 26.98 39.97 43.74
N GLU A 99 25.94 39.69 42.95
CA GLU A 99 25.62 38.32 42.51
C GLU A 99 26.66 37.84 41.48
N PRO A 100 27.22 36.63 41.62
CA PRO A 100 28.20 36.09 40.68
C PRO A 100 27.54 35.76 39.33
N LYS A 101 28.14 36.28 38.25
CA LYS A 101 27.73 36.06 36.84
C LYS A 101 27.64 34.56 36.52
N LYS A 102 26.51 34.14 35.93
CA LYS A 102 26.27 32.75 35.48
C LYS A 102 27.15 32.43 34.25
N LYS A 103 28.17 31.58 34.47
CA LYS A 103 29.02 31.00 33.42
C LYS A 103 28.18 30.20 32.40
N ARG A 104 28.34 30.49 31.10
CA ARG A 104 27.69 29.74 29.99
C ARG A 104 28.56 28.56 29.58
N PHE A 105 27.96 27.39 29.41
CA PHE A 105 28.67 26.14 29.05
C PHE A 105 28.21 25.61 27.69
N ARG A 106 29.16 25.27 26.81
CA ARG A 106 28.92 24.50 25.58
C ARG A 106 28.91 23.01 25.91
N LYS A 107 27.90 22.30 25.42
CA LYS A 107 27.81 20.83 25.51
C LYS A 107 28.45 20.21 24.29
N VAL A 108 29.44 19.35 24.49
CA VAL A 108 30.05 18.52 23.44
C VAL A 108 29.73 17.07 23.77
N GLU A 109 29.12 16.36 22.82
CA GLU A 109 28.79 14.94 22.97
C GLU A 109 30.04 14.08 22.83
N LEU A 110 30.25 13.17 23.79
CA LEU A 110 31.37 12.25 23.83
C LEU A 110 30.94 10.86 23.36
N LYS A 111 31.88 10.11 22.81
CA LYS A 111 31.63 8.73 22.36
C LYS A 111 31.62 7.79 23.56
N VAL A 112 30.58 6.98 23.67
CA VAL A 112 30.45 5.92 24.68
C VAL A 112 30.56 4.57 23.97
N GLN A 113 31.56 3.77 24.32
CA GLN A 113 31.67 2.38 23.91
C GLN A 113 31.27 1.50 25.09
N ALA A 114 30.30 0.61 24.88
CA ALA A 114 29.80 -0.29 25.90
C ALA A 114 30.31 -1.71 25.63
N GLU A 115 30.94 -2.29 26.64
CA GLU A 115 31.30 -3.71 26.72
C GLU A 115 30.36 -4.32 27.78
N VAL A 116 29.21 -4.80 27.32
CA VAL A 116 28.17 -5.41 28.16
C VAL A 116 27.94 -6.85 27.72
N GLY A 117 27.33 -7.66 28.58
CA GLY A 117 26.92 -9.01 28.18
C GLY A 117 25.95 -8.99 26.99
N GLY A 118 26.14 -9.92 26.05
CA GLY A 118 25.34 -10.02 24.83
C GLY A 118 26.20 -10.20 23.58
N LEU A 119 25.54 -10.33 22.44
CA LEU A 119 26.21 -10.40 21.14
C LEU A 119 26.66 -9.00 20.71
N SER A 120 27.84 -8.92 20.08
CA SER A 120 28.24 -7.67 19.43
C SER A 120 27.33 -7.38 18.23
N ALA A 121 27.29 -6.12 17.77
CA ALA A 121 26.51 -5.78 16.58
C ALA A 121 26.93 -6.60 15.34
N ALA A 122 28.21 -6.98 15.23
CA ALA A 122 28.71 -7.84 14.17
C ALA A 122 28.22 -9.28 14.31
N ASP A 123 28.21 -9.82 15.53
CA ASP A 123 27.68 -11.16 15.79
C ASP A 123 26.16 -11.23 15.58
N VAL A 124 25.42 -10.19 15.99
CA VAL A 124 23.98 -10.08 15.72
C VAL A 124 23.71 -10.03 14.23
N ALA A 125 24.48 -9.25 13.46
CA ALA A 125 24.33 -9.20 12.00
C ALA A 125 24.60 -10.58 11.36
N THR A 126 25.64 -11.27 11.81
CA THR A 126 25.99 -12.62 11.34
C THR A 126 24.90 -13.64 11.67
N ALA A 127 24.41 -13.64 12.91
CA ALA A 127 23.33 -14.53 13.34
C ALA A 127 22.02 -14.23 12.60
N THR A 128 21.72 -12.95 12.35
CA THR A 128 20.54 -12.52 11.59
C THR A 128 20.61 -13.01 10.13
N GLU A 129 21.78 -12.93 9.50
CA GLU A 129 21.97 -13.44 8.13
C GLU A 129 21.82 -14.97 8.08
N GLN A 130 22.35 -15.68 9.08
CA GLN A 130 22.19 -17.13 9.19
C GLN A 130 20.72 -17.53 9.37
N GLU A 131 20.00 -16.84 10.25
CA GLU A 131 18.56 -17.05 10.46
C GLU A 131 17.77 -16.80 9.18
N LEU A 132 18.05 -15.70 8.46
CA LEU A 132 17.41 -15.40 7.19
C LEU A 132 17.67 -16.50 6.14
N LYS A 133 18.89 -17.04 6.12
CA LYS A 133 19.26 -18.13 5.21
C LYS A 133 18.49 -19.42 5.53
N MET A 134 18.35 -19.78 6.81
CA MET A 134 17.58 -20.94 7.24
C MET A 134 16.09 -20.76 6.92
N ALA A 135 15.52 -19.61 7.27
CA ALA A 135 14.13 -19.27 6.97
C ALA A 135 13.83 -19.29 5.45
N GLN A 136 14.78 -18.82 4.63
CA GLN A 136 14.63 -18.88 3.17
C GLN A 136 14.70 -20.32 2.64
N GLN A 137 15.53 -21.18 3.23
CA GLN A 137 15.58 -22.60 2.88
C GLN A 137 14.25 -23.31 3.23
N ASP A 138 13.74 -23.10 4.44
CA ASP A 138 12.45 -23.66 4.88
C ASP A 138 11.32 -23.22 3.96
N ARG A 139 11.28 -21.93 3.61
CA ARG A 139 10.31 -21.38 2.66
C ARG A 139 10.40 -22.05 1.29
N VAL A 140 11.60 -22.25 0.76
CA VAL A 140 11.78 -22.89 -0.56
C VAL A 140 11.32 -24.35 -0.52
N ILE A 141 11.58 -25.06 0.58
CA ILE A 141 11.12 -26.45 0.78
C ILE A 141 9.60 -26.49 0.81
N GLU A 142 8.96 -25.63 1.62
CA GLU A 142 7.50 -25.56 1.72
C GLU A 142 6.85 -25.21 0.37
N GLU A 143 7.35 -24.17 -0.31
CA GLU A 143 6.83 -23.76 -1.61
C GLU A 143 7.01 -24.85 -2.69
N THR A 144 8.09 -25.63 -2.61
CA THR A 144 8.35 -26.76 -3.52
C THR A 144 7.37 -27.91 -3.26
N PHE A 145 7.17 -28.28 -1.99
CA PHE A 145 6.21 -29.31 -1.58
C PHE A 145 4.78 -28.92 -1.96
N ASN A 146 4.38 -27.68 -1.70
CA ASN A 146 3.08 -27.16 -2.09
C ASN A 146 2.87 -27.22 -3.61
N LYS A 147 3.90 -26.91 -4.39
CA LYS A 147 3.83 -26.99 -5.86
C LYS A 147 3.72 -28.43 -6.37
N ARG A 148 4.41 -29.38 -5.72
CA ARG A 148 4.24 -30.82 -6.02
C ARG A 148 2.81 -31.27 -5.74
N ASN A 149 2.25 -30.91 -4.58
CA ASN A 149 0.88 -31.26 -4.21
C ASN A 149 -0.15 -30.62 -5.14
N GLU A 150 0.07 -29.38 -5.61
CA GLU A 150 -0.77 -28.74 -6.62
C GLU A 150 -0.76 -29.53 -7.93
N LEU A 151 0.42 -29.97 -8.39
CA LEU A 151 0.54 -30.78 -9.60
C LEU A 151 -0.15 -32.15 -9.44
N GLU A 152 0.08 -32.84 -8.32
CA GLU A 152 -0.53 -34.13 -8.01
C GLU A 152 -2.06 -34.02 -7.97
N SER A 153 -2.58 -33.02 -7.25
CA SER A 153 -4.02 -32.74 -7.17
C SER A 153 -4.62 -32.45 -8.55
N PHE A 154 -3.93 -31.63 -9.36
CA PHE A 154 -4.36 -31.32 -10.72
C PHE A 154 -4.43 -32.58 -11.60
N VAL A 155 -3.44 -33.48 -11.51
CA VAL A 155 -3.43 -34.73 -12.28
C VAL A 155 -4.66 -35.59 -11.95
N TYR A 156 -4.95 -35.77 -10.66
CA TYR A 156 -6.11 -36.55 -10.22
C TYR A 156 -7.45 -35.92 -10.60
N GLU A 157 -7.59 -34.61 -10.37
CA GLU A 157 -8.82 -33.89 -10.72
C GLU A 157 -9.07 -33.93 -12.23
N MET A 158 -8.05 -33.60 -13.04
CA MET A 158 -8.18 -33.53 -14.49
C MET A 158 -8.52 -34.90 -15.08
N ARG A 159 -7.92 -35.99 -14.58
CA ARG A 159 -8.26 -37.36 -15.01
C ARG A 159 -9.73 -37.69 -14.82
N ASN A 160 -10.34 -37.24 -13.73
CA ASN A 160 -11.77 -37.40 -13.50
C ASN A 160 -12.60 -36.49 -14.43
N GLN A 161 -12.21 -35.21 -14.54
CA GLN A 161 -12.94 -34.21 -15.32
C GLN A 161 -13.02 -34.55 -16.82
N ILE A 162 -11.95 -35.07 -17.44
CA ILE A 162 -11.92 -35.45 -18.88
C ILE A 162 -12.89 -36.57 -19.25
N SER A 163 -13.33 -37.36 -18.27
CA SER A 163 -14.29 -38.45 -18.47
C SER A 163 -15.69 -38.12 -17.95
N ASP A 164 -15.84 -37.01 -17.23
CA ASP A 164 -17.10 -36.51 -16.69
C ASP A 164 -17.46 -35.18 -17.35
N LYS A 165 -17.25 -34.05 -16.65
CA LYS A 165 -17.71 -32.71 -17.07
C LYS A 165 -17.18 -32.25 -18.42
N LEU A 166 -15.97 -32.66 -18.81
CA LEU A 166 -15.32 -32.25 -20.05
C LEU A 166 -15.53 -33.24 -21.20
N ALA A 167 -16.15 -34.40 -20.95
CA ALA A 167 -16.26 -35.48 -21.94
C ALA A 167 -16.97 -35.04 -23.23
N GLY A 168 -17.93 -34.11 -23.14
CA GLY A 168 -18.63 -33.55 -24.30
C GLY A 168 -17.89 -32.43 -25.04
N PHE A 169 -16.80 -31.90 -24.49
CA PHE A 169 -16.09 -30.69 -24.98
C PHE A 169 -14.70 -30.99 -25.53
N ILE A 170 -14.28 -32.25 -25.46
CA ILE A 170 -12.95 -32.72 -25.85
C ILE A 170 -13.04 -33.64 -27.06
N THR A 171 -12.14 -33.47 -28.03
CA THR A 171 -12.02 -34.44 -29.14
C THR A 171 -11.31 -35.71 -28.68
N SER A 172 -11.48 -36.82 -29.40
CA SER A 172 -10.77 -38.07 -29.09
C SER A 172 -9.23 -37.91 -29.12
N ALA A 173 -8.73 -37.09 -30.06
CA ALA A 173 -7.30 -36.80 -30.17
C ALA A 173 -6.78 -35.96 -28.99
N GLU A 174 -7.47 -34.87 -28.62
CA GLU A 174 -7.11 -34.06 -27.45
C GLU A 174 -7.18 -34.87 -26.15
N LYS A 175 -8.21 -35.73 -26.02
CA LYS A 175 -8.36 -36.62 -24.87
C LYS A 175 -7.19 -37.58 -24.76
N GLY A 176 -6.83 -38.27 -25.84
CA GLY A 176 -5.69 -39.19 -25.86
C GLY A 176 -4.37 -38.49 -25.50
N SER A 177 -4.10 -37.32 -26.07
CA SER A 177 -2.89 -36.55 -25.75
C SER A 177 -2.85 -36.07 -24.30
N LEU A 178 -3.99 -35.66 -23.74
CA LEU A 178 -4.07 -35.24 -22.34
C LEU A 178 -3.95 -36.42 -21.38
N GLU A 179 -4.60 -37.56 -21.67
CA GLU A 179 -4.50 -38.80 -20.87
C GLU A 179 -3.06 -39.32 -20.81
N GLU A 180 -2.38 -39.38 -21.97
CA GLU A 180 -0.97 -39.74 -22.05
C GLU A 180 -0.13 -38.81 -21.19
N LYS A 181 -0.34 -37.49 -21.29
CA LYS A 181 0.47 -36.53 -20.53
C LYS A 181 0.21 -36.56 -19.03
N LEU A 182 -1.04 -36.82 -18.62
CA LEU A 182 -1.41 -37.01 -17.22
C LEU A 182 -0.74 -38.26 -16.64
N LEU A 183 -0.76 -39.37 -17.38
CA LEU A 183 -0.10 -40.61 -16.97
C LEU A 183 1.42 -40.44 -16.86
N GLU A 184 2.08 -39.87 -17.88
CA GLU A 184 3.51 -39.56 -17.83
C GLU A 184 3.90 -38.70 -16.61
N THR A 185 3.03 -37.76 -16.25
CA THR A 185 3.27 -36.85 -15.14
C THR A 185 3.07 -37.54 -13.79
N GLU A 186 2.04 -38.37 -13.65
CA GLU A 186 1.81 -39.20 -12.47
C GLU A 186 2.97 -40.18 -12.25
N ASP A 187 3.35 -40.93 -13.28
CA ASP A 187 4.45 -41.89 -13.19
C ASP A 187 5.75 -41.18 -12.80
N TRP A 188 6.02 -40.00 -13.38
CA TRP A 188 7.18 -39.19 -13.04
C TRP A 188 7.16 -38.73 -11.57
N LEU A 189 6.01 -38.29 -11.04
CA LEU A 189 5.88 -37.82 -9.65
C LEU A 189 6.33 -38.87 -8.61
N TYR A 190 6.21 -40.16 -8.94
CA TYR A 190 6.59 -41.27 -8.06
C TYR A 190 8.00 -41.82 -8.33
N THR A 191 8.78 -41.21 -9.22
CA THR A 191 10.21 -41.48 -9.37
C THR A 191 11.05 -40.66 -8.41
N ASP A 192 12.30 -41.06 -8.14
CA ASP A 192 13.24 -40.26 -7.35
C ASP A 192 13.48 -38.87 -7.98
N GLU A 193 13.57 -38.80 -9.32
CA GLU A 193 13.74 -37.54 -10.07
C GLU A 193 12.52 -36.62 -9.90
N GLY A 194 11.32 -37.20 -9.86
CA GLY A 194 10.09 -36.45 -9.63
C GLY A 194 9.91 -36.04 -8.19
N PHE A 195 10.25 -36.89 -7.23
CA PHE A 195 10.05 -36.64 -5.80
C PHE A 195 10.92 -35.50 -5.27
N ASP A 196 12.19 -35.46 -5.68
CA ASP A 196 13.19 -34.46 -5.25
C ASP A 196 13.40 -33.36 -6.32
N SER A 197 12.38 -33.09 -7.13
CA SER A 197 12.47 -32.08 -8.17
C SER A 197 12.34 -30.64 -7.64
N THR A 198 12.70 -29.68 -8.49
CA THR A 198 12.62 -28.25 -8.14
C THR A 198 11.21 -27.70 -8.35
N LYS A 199 10.85 -26.65 -7.59
CA LYS A 199 9.61 -25.89 -7.77
C LYS A 199 9.32 -25.51 -9.24
N SER A 200 10.35 -25.07 -9.98
CA SER A 200 10.22 -24.68 -11.38
C SER A 200 9.86 -25.84 -12.30
N VAL A 201 10.35 -27.05 -12.03
CA VAL A 201 10.03 -28.23 -12.85
C VAL A 201 8.59 -28.65 -12.63
N TYR A 202 8.13 -28.69 -11.37
CA TYR A 202 6.71 -28.94 -11.08
C TYR A 202 5.79 -27.91 -11.74
N GLN A 203 6.14 -26.62 -11.67
CA GLN A 203 5.40 -25.56 -12.34
C GLN A 203 5.36 -25.76 -13.86
N SER A 204 6.50 -26.07 -14.49
CA SER A 204 6.56 -26.28 -15.94
C SER A 204 5.70 -27.47 -16.40
N LYS A 205 5.65 -28.55 -15.61
CA LYS A 205 4.78 -29.70 -15.92
C LYS A 205 3.30 -29.34 -15.76
N LEU A 206 2.97 -28.60 -14.71
CA LEU A 206 1.61 -28.09 -14.50
C LEU A 206 1.16 -27.18 -15.66
N ASP A 207 2.03 -26.27 -16.10
CA ASP A 207 1.74 -25.37 -17.22
C ASP A 207 1.56 -26.13 -18.54
N ALA A 208 2.35 -27.20 -18.76
CA ALA A 208 2.19 -28.06 -19.92
C ALA A 208 0.83 -28.78 -19.93
N LEU A 209 0.37 -29.27 -18.78
CA LEU A 209 -0.95 -29.87 -18.64
C LEU A 209 -2.08 -28.83 -18.81
N ARG A 210 -1.97 -27.67 -18.16
CA ARG A 210 -2.94 -26.57 -18.30
C ARG A 210 -3.06 -26.08 -19.75
N LYS A 211 -1.96 -26.06 -20.49
CA LYS A 211 -1.97 -25.69 -21.92
C LYS A 211 -2.84 -26.64 -22.75
N LEU A 212 -2.89 -27.92 -22.39
CA LEU A 212 -3.72 -28.93 -23.06
C LEU A 212 -5.18 -28.89 -22.58
N SER A 213 -5.42 -28.68 -21.28
CA SER A 213 -6.78 -28.66 -20.72
C SER A 213 -7.54 -27.36 -20.97
N ALA A 214 -6.85 -26.20 -20.99
CA ALA A 214 -7.48 -24.89 -21.03
C ALA A 214 -8.45 -24.68 -22.21
N PRO A 215 -8.14 -25.11 -23.46
CA PRO A 215 -9.11 -25.00 -24.56
C PRO A 215 -10.40 -25.77 -24.31
N VAL A 216 -10.32 -26.93 -23.65
CA VAL A 216 -11.46 -27.81 -23.34
C VAL A 216 -12.31 -27.19 -22.23
N GLU A 217 -11.67 -26.76 -21.14
CA GLU A 217 -12.33 -26.06 -20.03
C GLU A 217 -12.98 -24.74 -20.51
N PHE A 218 -12.35 -24.06 -21.46
CA PHE A 218 -12.89 -22.87 -22.08
C PHE A 218 -14.16 -23.14 -22.88
N ARG A 219 -14.20 -24.24 -23.66
CA ARG A 219 -15.42 -24.64 -24.39
C ARG A 219 -16.59 -24.95 -23.44
N LEU A 220 -16.33 -25.64 -22.33
CA LEU A 220 -17.33 -25.88 -21.29
C LEU A 220 -17.84 -24.54 -20.71
N THR A 221 -16.94 -23.67 -20.28
CA THR A 221 -17.28 -22.35 -19.73
C THR A 221 -18.12 -21.53 -20.72
N GLU A 222 -17.73 -21.53 -21.99
CA GLU A 222 -18.46 -20.81 -23.03
C GLU A 222 -19.83 -21.42 -23.33
N SER A 223 -20.02 -22.72 -23.13
CA SER A 223 -21.34 -23.34 -23.27
C SER A 223 -22.35 -22.87 -22.22
N THR A 224 -21.88 -22.51 -21.02
CA THR A 224 -22.73 -22.02 -19.92
C THR A 224 -22.86 -20.50 -19.93
N GLU A 225 -21.77 -19.77 -20.15
CA GLU A 225 -21.73 -18.31 -20.02
C GLU A 225 -22.30 -17.57 -21.24
N ARG A 226 -22.27 -18.16 -22.43
CA ARG A 226 -22.69 -17.48 -23.67
C ARG A 226 -24.18 -17.13 -23.66
N SER A 227 -25.04 -18.03 -23.18
CA SER A 227 -26.49 -17.78 -23.11
C SER A 227 -26.83 -16.65 -22.12
N VAL A 228 -26.08 -16.58 -21.01
CA VAL A 228 -26.20 -15.50 -20.02
C VAL A 228 -25.79 -14.17 -20.63
N ALA A 229 -24.63 -14.11 -21.29
CA ALA A 229 -24.16 -12.89 -21.95
C ALA A 229 -25.10 -12.46 -23.09
N GLN A 230 -25.65 -13.41 -23.85
CA GLN A 230 -26.65 -13.16 -24.88
C GLN A 230 -27.91 -12.52 -24.28
N ALA A 231 -28.44 -13.07 -23.18
CA ALA A 231 -29.60 -12.52 -22.50
C ALA A 231 -29.35 -11.10 -21.97
N GLU A 232 -28.16 -10.83 -21.42
CA GLU A 232 -27.76 -9.49 -20.98
C GLU A 232 -27.77 -8.49 -22.15
N LEU A 233 -27.12 -8.84 -23.27
CA LEU A 233 -27.08 -7.97 -24.44
C LEU A 233 -28.49 -7.73 -24.98
N THR A 234 -29.29 -8.78 -25.17
CA THR A 234 -30.68 -8.65 -25.65
C THR A 234 -31.50 -7.73 -24.74
N ALA A 235 -31.43 -7.91 -23.42
CA ALA A 235 -32.16 -7.06 -22.47
C ALA A 235 -31.75 -5.59 -22.56
N VAL A 236 -30.45 -5.30 -22.70
CA VAL A 236 -29.93 -3.93 -22.88
C VAL A 236 -30.43 -3.33 -24.19
N LEU A 237 -30.46 -4.12 -25.27
CA LEU A 237 -30.93 -3.65 -26.58
C LEU A 237 -32.44 -3.39 -26.60
N GLU A 238 -33.22 -4.26 -25.99
CA GLU A 238 -34.68 -4.09 -25.84
C GLU A 238 -35.01 -2.86 -25.00
N GLU A 239 -34.28 -2.63 -23.91
CA GLU A 239 -34.46 -1.44 -23.07
C GLU A 239 -34.22 -0.15 -23.86
N TYR A 240 -33.09 -0.06 -24.57
CA TYR A 240 -32.80 1.13 -25.38
C TYR A 240 -33.77 1.32 -26.54
N LYS A 241 -34.21 0.24 -27.19
CA LYS A 241 -35.27 0.33 -28.21
C LYS A 241 -36.59 0.80 -27.62
N ARG A 242 -36.96 0.34 -26.43
CA ARG A 242 -38.15 0.80 -25.71
C ARG A 242 -38.07 2.28 -25.42
N MET A 243 -36.95 2.76 -24.88
CA MET A 243 -36.75 4.19 -24.60
C MET A 243 -36.89 5.04 -25.88
N VAL A 244 -36.18 4.66 -26.95
CA VAL A 244 -36.17 5.41 -28.22
C VAL A 244 -37.54 5.44 -28.92
N ASN A 245 -38.34 4.39 -28.77
CA ASN A 245 -39.66 4.30 -29.38
C ASN A 245 -40.80 4.70 -28.43
N SER A 246 -40.49 5.06 -27.18
CA SER A 246 -41.49 5.52 -26.23
C SER A 246 -41.90 6.97 -26.51
N GLY A 247 -43.18 7.27 -26.31
CA GLY A 247 -43.71 8.63 -26.35
C GLY A 247 -43.66 9.34 -24.99
N ASP A 248 -42.82 8.87 -24.07
CA ASP A 248 -42.76 9.39 -22.71
C ASP A 248 -42.10 10.78 -22.69
N ASP A 249 -42.70 11.71 -21.93
CA ASP A 249 -42.15 13.06 -21.69
C ASP A 249 -40.73 13.00 -21.11
N ALA A 250 -40.39 11.91 -20.39
CA ALA A 250 -39.03 11.61 -19.94
C ALA A 250 -37.96 11.79 -21.04
N TYR A 251 -38.27 11.46 -22.30
CA TYR A 251 -37.31 11.39 -23.40
C TYR A 251 -37.56 12.43 -24.51
N SER A 252 -38.53 13.33 -24.34
CA SER A 252 -38.89 14.34 -25.37
C SER A 252 -37.79 15.33 -25.69
N HIS A 253 -36.78 15.47 -24.83
CA HIS A 253 -35.62 16.34 -25.02
C HIS A 253 -34.50 15.71 -25.87
N TRP A 254 -34.62 14.43 -26.25
CA TRP A 254 -33.68 13.78 -27.16
C TRP A 254 -33.95 14.24 -28.59
N THR A 255 -32.88 14.63 -29.27
CA THR A 255 -32.93 14.99 -30.70
C THR A 255 -33.20 13.74 -31.56
N GLU A 256 -33.76 13.93 -32.76
CA GLU A 256 -33.99 12.80 -33.68
C GLU A 256 -32.68 12.17 -34.15
N GLU A 257 -31.60 12.96 -34.21
CA GLU A 257 -30.25 12.47 -34.49
C GLU A 257 -29.74 11.53 -33.38
N GLU A 258 -29.93 11.90 -32.11
CA GLU A 258 -29.56 11.06 -30.95
C GLU A 258 -30.38 9.76 -30.93
N LYS A 259 -31.70 9.85 -31.12
CA LYS A 259 -32.58 8.68 -31.23
C LYS A 259 -32.17 7.76 -32.38
N THR A 260 -31.86 8.33 -33.54
CA THR A 260 -31.40 7.57 -34.71
C THR A 260 -30.06 6.90 -34.46
N LYS A 261 -29.12 7.58 -33.81
CA LYS A 261 -27.81 7.02 -33.42
C LYS A 261 -27.97 5.83 -32.47
N LEU A 262 -28.79 5.96 -31.43
CA LEU A 262 -29.05 4.87 -30.47
C LEU A 262 -29.77 3.70 -31.15
N ARG A 263 -30.79 3.97 -31.98
CA ARG A 263 -31.50 2.94 -32.75
C ARG A 263 -30.54 2.16 -33.66
N LYS A 264 -29.67 2.87 -34.37
CA LYS A 264 -28.66 2.24 -35.25
C LYS A 264 -27.68 1.38 -34.45
N ALA A 265 -27.17 1.88 -33.32
CA ALA A 265 -26.28 1.10 -32.46
C ALA A 265 -26.95 -0.21 -31.98
N CYS A 266 -28.25 -0.17 -31.66
CA CYS A 266 -28.99 -1.38 -31.30
C CYS A 266 -29.13 -2.37 -32.47
N VAL A 267 -29.53 -1.89 -33.64
CA VAL A 267 -29.69 -2.73 -34.85
C VAL A 267 -28.36 -3.36 -35.28
N ASP A 268 -27.28 -2.58 -35.28
CA ASP A 268 -25.94 -3.05 -35.64
C ASP A 268 -25.44 -4.10 -34.62
N ALA A 269 -25.78 -3.94 -33.33
CA ALA A 269 -25.45 -4.91 -32.30
C ALA A 269 -26.24 -6.22 -32.41
N GLU A 270 -27.53 -6.16 -32.74
CA GLU A 270 -28.35 -7.34 -33.01
C GLU A 270 -27.89 -8.11 -34.24
N ALA A 271 -27.62 -7.40 -35.34
CA ALA A 271 -27.12 -8.02 -36.56
C ALA A 271 -25.77 -8.72 -36.32
N TRP A 272 -24.88 -8.09 -35.55
CA TRP A 272 -23.61 -8.70 -35.14
C TRP A 272 -23.80 -9.93 -34.25
N LEU A 273 -24.71 -9.86 -33.26
CA LEU A 273 -24.99 -10.99 -32.38
C LEU A 273 -25.60 -12.15 -33.17
N PHE A 274 -26.53 -11.88 -34.07
CA PHE A 274 -27.15 -12.88 -34.93
C PHE A 274 -26.11 -13.56 -35.83
N ASP A 275 -25.30 -12.81 -36.56
CA ASP A 275 -24.22 -13.35 -37.41
C ASP A 275 -23.24 -14.22 -36.61
N GLY A 276 -22.83 -13.77 -35.42
CA GLY A 276 -21.94 -14.53 -34.54
C GLY A 276 -22.58 -15.82 -34.01
N LEU A 277 -23.86 -15.79 -33.64
CA LEU A 277 -24.60 -16.98 -33.19
C LEU A 277 -24.85 -17.97 -34.33
N SER A 278 -25.12 -17.50 -35.55
CA SER A 278 -25.23 -18.35 -36.73
C SER A 278 -23.91 -19.08 -37.00
N LYS A 279 -22.78 -18.36 -36.99
CA LYS A 279 -21.45 -18.97 -37.13
C LYS A 279 -21.17 -19.98 -36.02
N GLN A 280 -21.61 -19.70 -34.80
CA GLN A 280 -21.46 -20.62 -33.67
C GLN A 280 -22.31 -21.88 -33.80
N ALA A 281 -23.49 -21.80 -34.43
CA ALA A 281 -24.38 -22.94 -34.64
C ALA A 281 -23.83 -23.95 -35.65
N ASP A 282 -22.98 -23.51 -36.58
CA ASP A 282 -22.32 -24.37 -37.58
C ASP A 282 -21.12 -25.15 -37.00
N LEU A 283 -20.65 -24.79 -35.81
CA LEU A 283 -19.49 -25.39 -35.15
C LEU A 283 -19.88 -26.57 -34.26
N GLN A 284 -18.99 -27.55 -34.15
CA GLN A 284 -19.12 -28.60 -33.14
C GLN A 284 -18.83 -28.04 -31.74
N ILE A 285 -19.39 -28.69 -30.73
CA ILE A 285 -19.15 -28.35 -29.31
C ILE A 285 -17.67 -28.44 -28.91
N THR A 286 -16.87 -29.20 -29.66
CA THR A 286 -15.43 -29.37 -29.51
C THR A 286 -14.59 -28.36 -30.30
N ASP A 287 -15.21 -27.53 -31.15
CA ASP A 287 -14.48 -26.52 -31.91
C ASP A 287 -14.24 -25.27 -31.07
N ALA A 288 -13.28 -24.44 -31.48
CA ALA A 288 -13.07 -23.13 -30.86
C ALA A 288 -14.31 -22.24 -31.06
N PRO A 289 -14.89 -21.63 -30.00
CA PRO A 289 -16.07 -20.79 -30.14
C PRO A 289 -15.87 -19.62 -31.11
N ALA A 290 -16.80 -19.43 -32.04
CA ALA A 290 -16.82 -18.31 -32.98
C ALA A 290 -17.24 -16.99 -32.31
N ILE A 291 -18.13 -17.09 -31.32
CA ILE A 291 -18.56 -15.97 -30.47
C ILE A 291 -18.45 -16.37 -29.00
N THR A 292 -17.79 -15.51 -28.23
CA THR A 292 -17.54 -15.75 -26.81
C THR A 292 -18.40 -14.85 -25.93
N SER A 293 -18.66 -15.31 -24.71
CA SER A 293 -19.30 -14.53 -23.65
C SER A 293 -18.60 -13.19 -23.42
N ALA A 294 -17.26 -13.18 -23.44
CA ALA A 294 -16.43 -11.98 -23.33
C ALA A 294 -16.64 -11.00 -24.50
N LEU A 295 -16.71 -11.49 -25.74
CA LEU A 295 -17.01 -10.65 -26.91
C LEU A 295 -18.40 -10.02 -26.79
N ILE A 296 -19.39 -10.79 -26.35
CA ILE A 296 -20.76 -10.29 -26.16
C ILE A 296 -20.81 -9.22 -25.07
N ARG A 297 -20.17 -9.45 -23.90
CA ARG A 297 -20.08 -8.45 -22.83
C ARG A 297 -19.34 -7.18 -23.27
N ASN A 298 -18.27 -7.31 -24.05
CA ASN A 298 -17.60 -6.16 -24.65
C ASN A 298 -18.54 -5.38 -25.59
N LYS A 299 -19.41 -6.08 -26.33
CA LYS A 299 -20.44 -5.43 -27.15
C LYS A 299 -21.46 -4.68 -26.29
N VAL A 300 -21.87 -5.22 -25.14
CA VAL A 300 -22.72 -4.51 -24.17
C VAL A 300 -22.07 -3.19 -23.75
N VAL A 301 -20.79 -3.22 -23.38
CA VAL A 301 -20.04 -2.01 -23.00
C VAL A 301 -20.02 -1.00 -24.15
N ALA A 302 -19.77 -1.45 -25.39
CA ALA A 302 -19.75 -0.57 -26.56
C ALA A 302 -21.11 0.08 -26.84
N VAL A 303 -22.22 -0.66 -26.69
CA VAL A 303 -23.58 -0.10 -26.85
C VAL A 303 -23.89 0.90 -25.74
N ARG A 304 -23.56 0.56 -24.48
CA ARG A 304 -23.74 1.47 -23.33
C ARG A 304 -22.94 2.76 -23.50
N ALA A 305 -21.73 2.71 -24.04
CA ALA A 305 -20.91 3.90 -24.30
C ALA A 305 -21.58 4.86 -25.30
N VAL A 306 -22.37 4.34 -26.26
CA VAL A 306 -23.17 5.17 -27.17
C VAL A 306 -24.44 5.69 -26.50
N ALA A 307 -25.09 4.86 -25.69
CA ALA A 307 -26.38 5.17 -25.07
C ALA A 307 -26.27 6.16 -23.90
N LEU A 308 -25.29 5.98 -23.00
CA LEU A 308 -25.19 6.74 -21.75
C LEU A 308 -25.21 8.27 -21.93
N PRO A 309 -24.48 8.88 -22.89
CA PRO A 309 -24.54 10.32 -23.12
C PRO A 309 -25.92 10.83 -23.54
N ILE A 310 -26.73 9.96 -24.14
CA ILE A 310 -28.10 10.29 -24.58
C ILE A 310 -29.06 10.07 -23.42
N THR A 311 -28.99 8.91 -22.77
CA THR A 311 -29.96 8.50 -21.74
C THR A 311 -29.83 9.27 -20.43
N THR A 312 -28.67 9.86 -20.16
CA THR A 312 -28.41 10.65 -18.95
C THR A 312 -28.48 12.15 -19.17
N LYS A 313 -28.86 12.59 -20.38
CA LYS A 313 -29.02 14.00 -20.71
C LYS A 313 -30.11 14.61 -19.82
N PRO A 314 -29.87 15.74 -19.13
CA PRO A 314 -30.88 16.37 -18.29
C PRO A 314 -31.95 17.05 -19.15
N LYS A 315 -33.21 17.05 -18.68
CA LYS A 315 -34.28 17.83 -19.31
C LYS A 315 -33.93 19.33 -19.27
N PRO A 316 -34.16 20.10 -20.35
CA PRO A 316 -34.01 21.55 -20.32
C PRO A 316 -34.94 22.12 -19.24
N LEU A 317 -34.40 22.95 -18.35
CA LEU A 317 -35.23 23.68 -17.39
C LEU A 317 -36.21 24.58 -18.19
N PRO A 318 -37.50 24.62 -17.80
CA PRO A 318 -38.46 25.48 -18.47
C PRO A 318 -37.98 26.94 -18.39
N LYS A 319 -37.90 27.61 -19.53
CA LYS A 319 -37.62 29.05 -19.58
C LYS A 319 -38.73 29.77 -18.83
N VAL A 320 -38.39 30.40 -17.71
CA VAL A 320 -39.24 31.41 -17.08
C VAL A 320 -39.25 32.60 -18.04
N GLU A 321 -40.30 32.72 -18.84
CA GLU A 321 -40.58 33.94 -19.59
C GLU A 321 -40.93 35.04 -18.59
N VAL A 322 -40.02 36.01 -18.42
CA VAL A 322 -40.36 37.28 -17.80
C VAL A 322 -41.29 38.00 -18.79
N PRO A 323 -42.57 38.27 -18.46
CA PRO A 323 -43.47 38.93 -19.40
C PRO A 323 -43.02 40.38 -19.61
N ALA A 324 -42.87 40.77 -20.87
CA ALA A 324 -42.65 42.16 -21.27
C ALA A 324 -43.99 42.87 -21.51
N ALA A 325 -44.26 43.95 -20.77
CA ALA A 325 -45.07 45.15 -21.08
C ALA A 325 -45.46 45.83 -19.75
N ALA A 326 -45.50 47.15 -19.53
CA ALA A 326 -45.22 48.36 -20.28
C ALA A 326 -45.13 49.53 -19.25
N GLU A 327 -44.40 50.61 -19.56
CA GLU A 327 -44.47 51.90 -18.83
C GLU A 327 -45.68 52.75 -19.28
N PRO A 328 -46.07 53.88 -18.63
CA PRO A 328 -45.89 54.34 -17.24
C PRO A 328 -47.17 54.96 -16.60
N ALA A 329 -47.20 55.19 -15.28
CA ALA A 329 -47.94 56.31 -14.66
C ALA A 329 -47.44 56.58 -13.22
N GLU A 330 -47.09 57.84 -12.95
CA GLU A 330 -46.62 58.39 -11.68
C GLU A 330 -47.69 58.35 -10.57
N THR A 331 -47.29 58.16 -9.30
CA THR A 331 -47.20 59.22 -8.27
C THR A 331 -46.84 58.68 -6.88
N ASP A 332 -45.86 59.38 -6.27
CA ASP A 332 -45.59 59.63 -4.84
C ASP A 332 -45.67 58.51 -3.78
N SER A 333 -44.52 58.18 -3.16
CA SER A 333 -44.01 58.90 -1.98
C SER A 333 -42.85 58.16 -1.29
N ALA A 334 -42.01 58.95 -0.62
CA ALA A 334 -40.75 58.65 0.06
C ALA A 334 -40.77 57.53 1.13
N ALA A 335 -39.66 56.80 1.26
CA ALA A 335 -38.69 56.92 2.38
C ALA A 335 -37.67 55.75 2.39
N ALA A 336 -36.49 56.06 2.94
CA ALA A 336 -35.25 55.30 2.98
C ALA A 336 -35.19 54.12 3.99
N ASP A 337 -34.33 53.14 3.73
CA ASP A 337 -33.21 52.60 4.57
C ASP A 337 -32.78 51.22 3.98
N GLU A 338 -31.62 51.04 3.35
CA GLU A 338 -30.25 50.79 3.86
C GLU A 338 -30.03 49.45 4.62
N LYS A 339 -29.07 48.65 4.09
CA LYS A 339 -28.33 47.49 4.65
C LYS A 339 -29.08 46.13 4.72
N GLU A 340 -28.47 44.97 4.54
CA GLU A 340 -27.06 44.55 4.57
C GLU A 340 -26.90 43.22 3.81
N ALA A 341 -25.70 42.98 3.29
CA ALA A 341 -25.28 41.73 2.68
C ALA A 341 -24.79 40.75 3.76
N GLU A 342 -25.12 39.46 3.65
CA GLU A 342 -24.23 38.43 4.18
C GLU A 342 -24.26 37.15 3.35
N LYS A 343 -23.06 36.78 2.90
CA LYS A 343 -22.64 35.51 2.31
C LYS A 343 -22.38 34.50 3.44
N MET A 344 -22.14 33.25 3.02
CA MET A 344 -21.48 32.14 3.73
C MET A 344 -22.46 31.27 4.53
N ASP A 345 -22.32 29.96 4.60
CA ASP A 345 -21.53 28.99 3.85
C ASP A 345 -22.23 27.65 4.08
N LEU A 346 -22.03 26.71 3.16
CA LEU A 346 -22.46 25.31 3.35
C LEU A 346 -21.60 24.63 4.42
N ASP A 347 -22.25 23.83 5.25
CA ASP A 347 -21.74 22.54 5.74
C ASP A 347 -22.68 21.42 5.27
#